data_AF-A0A952ZYZ8-F1
#
_entry.id   AF-A0A952ZYZ8-F1
#
_cell.length_a   1.000
_cell.length_b   1.000
_cell.length_c   1.000
_cell.angle_alpha   90.00
_cell.angle_beta   90.00
_cell.angle_gamma   90.00
#
_symmetry.space_group_name_H-M   'P 1'
#
loop_
_entity.id
_entity.type
_entity.pdbx_description
1 polymer ?
#
loop_
_entity_poly.entity_id
_entity_poly.type
_entity_poly.pdbx_seq_one_letter_code
_entity_poly.pdbx_strand_id
1 'polypeptide(L)'
;MSLNRSEQSLFDYWQRQPEELRHWQMKTVEAAKRFALPGDVARGLERELWDYFRERTAQVPALRSLSPGGGQRVSMLNLAELMLRLWGPLPKAKRPGPRPLES
;
A
#
# COMPACT_ATOMS: atom_id res chain seq x y z
N MET A 1 -8.06 8.79 -0.27
CA MET A 1 -8.44 7.36 -0.18
C MET A 1 -8.55 7.05 1.30
N SER A 2 -9.73 6.64 1.75
CA SER A 2 -9.87 6.08 3.10
C SER A 2 -9.47 4.62 3.05
N LEU A 3 -8.69 4.17 4.04
CA LEU A 3 -8.41 2.76 4.25
C LEU A 3 -9.68 2.08 4.78
N ASN A 4 -9.94 0.85 4.34
CA ASN A 4 -10.92 0.00 4.98
C ASN A 4 -10.41 -0.48 6.36
N ARG A 5 -11.28 -1.09 7.17
CA ARG A 5 -10.92 -1.52 8.52
C ARG A 5 -9.76 -2.53 8.56
N SER A 6 -9.70 -3.44 7.58
CA SER A 6 -8.63 -4.44 7.47
C SER A 6 -7.30 -3.80 7.09
N GLU A 7 -7.32 -2.89 6.12
CA GLU A 7 -6.16 -2.10 5.69
C GLU A 7 -5.61 -1.23 6.83
N GLN A 8 -6.49 -0.52 7.54
CA GLN A 8 -6.09 0.32 8.68
C GLN A 8 -5.47 -0.54 9.80
N SER A 9 -6.10 -1.66 10.15
CA SER A 9 -5.60 -2.52 11.23
C SER A 9 -4.26 -3.19 10.88
N LEU A 10 -4.07 -3.55 9.60
CA LEU A 10 -2.80 -4.07 9.11
C LEU A 10 -1.70 -3.01 9.18
N PHE A 11 -2.01 -1.78 8.77
CA PHE A 11 -1.08 -0.66 8.85
C PHE A 11 -0.71 -0.32 10.30
N ASP A 12 -1.70 -0.25 11.20
CA ASP A 12 -1.49 0.00 12.64
C ASP A 12 -0.64 -1.10 13.28
N TYR A 13 -0.83 -2.35 12.85
CA TYR A 13 0.00 -3.48 13.29
C TYR A 13 1.46 -3.31 12.84
N TRP A 14 1.72 -2.89 11.59
CA TRP A 14 3.09 -2.62 11.13
C TRP A 14 3.75 -1.44 11.82
N GLN A 15 2.99 -0.40 12.19
CA GLN A 15 3.56 0.70 12.97
C GLN A 15 4.13 0.24 14.31
N ARG A 16 3.63 -0.88 14.85
CA ARG A 16 4.13 -1.51 16.08
C ARG A 16 5.28 -2.50 15.82
N GLN A 17 5.55 -2.84 14.56
CA GLN A 17 6.59 -3.77 14.14
C GLN A 17 7.57 -3.10 13.16
N PRO A 18 8.61 -2.42 13.66
CA PRO A 18 9.48 -1.58 12.84
C PRO A 18 10.26 -2.38 11.78
N GLU A 19 10.56 -3.66 12.03
CA GLU A 19 11.23 -4.52 11.06
C GLU A 19 10.34 -4.83 9.85
N GLU A 20 9.07 -5.19 10.09
CA GLU A 20 8.11 -5.42 9.02
C GLU A 20 7.81 -4.13 8.25
N LEU A 21 7.69 -3.01 8.95
CA LEU A 21 7.53 -1.70 8.32
C LEU A 21 8.69 -1.39 7.37
N ARG A 22 9.94 -1.60 7.81
CA ARG A 22 11.13 -1.40 6.97
C ARG A 22 11.17 -2.35 5.77
N HIS A 23 10.81 -3.62 5.97
CA HIS A 23 10.70 -4.58 4.88
C HIS A 23 9.75 -4.06 3.79
N TRP A 24 8.56 -3.63 4.19
CA TRP A 24 7.55 -3.11 3.26
C TRP A 24 7.95 -1.78 2.62
N GLN A 25 8.61 -0.88 3.37
CA GLN A 25 9.20 0.35 2.83
C GLN A 25 10.18 0.05 1.70
N MET A 26 11.19 -0.79 1.96
CA MET A 26 12.18 -1.16 0.95
C MET A 26 11.52 -1.82 -0.26
N LYS A 27 10.56 -2.73 -0.03
CA LYS A 27 9.85 -3.42 -1.10
C LYS A 27 9.04 -2.46 -1.97
N THR A 28 8.32 -1.52 -1.37
CA THR A 28 7.56 -0.49 -2.08
C THR A 28 8.48 0.40 -2.92
N VAL A 29 9.61 0.83 -2.37
CA VAL A 29 10.60 1.64 -3.10
C VAL A 29 11.15 0.88 -4.29
N GLU A 30 11.55 -0.38 -4.11
CA GLU A 30 12.09 -1.22 -5.18
C GLU A 30 11.03 -1.54 -6.24
N ALA A 31 9.79 -1.81 -5.84
CA ALA A 31 8.69 -2.01 -6.78
C ALA A 31 8.42 -0.73 -7.58
N ALA A 32 8.37 0.43 -6.92
CA ALA A 32 8.13 1.70 -7.59
C ALA A 32 9.24 2.09 -8.58
N LYS A 33 10.48 1.64 -8.39
CA LYS A 33 11.56 1.81 -9.38
C LYS A 33 11.40 0.91 -10.60
N ARG A 34 10.79 -0.26 -10.45
CA ARG A 34 10.68 -1.28 -11.51
C ARG A 34 9.54 -1.01 -12.48
N PHE A 35 8.41 -0.47 -12.01
CA PHE A 35 7.24 -0.22 -12.86
C PHE A 35 7.16 1.25 -13.30
N ALA A 36 6.76 1.47 -14.56
CA ALA A 36 6.59 2.80 -15.11
C ALA A 36 5.29 3.50 -14.63
N LEU A 37 4.27 2.72 -14.25
CA LEU A 37 2.95 3.23 -13.87
C LEU A 37 2.64 2.90 -12.40
N PRO A 38 2.28 3.92 -11.56
CA PRO A 38 1.94 3.71 -10.16
C PRO A 38 0.81 2.69 -9.92
N GLY A 39 -0.15 2.60 -10.85
CA GLY A 39 -1.27 1.65 -10.75
C GLY A 39 -0.84 0.18 -10.87
N ASP A 40 0.18 -0.10 -11.68
CA ASP A 40 0.70 -1.47 -11.82
C ASP A 40 1.52 -1.88 -10.59
N VAL A 41 2.28 -0.94 -10.00
CA VAL A 41 2.94 -1.16 -8.72
C VAL A 41 1.92 -1.49 -7.64
N ALA A 42 0.84 -0.70 -7.55
CA ALA A 42 -0.19 -0.86 -6.53
C ALA A 42 -0.86 -2.23 -6.65
N ARG A 43 -1.17 -2.70 -7.86
CA ARG A 43 -1.75 -4.04 -8.10
C ARG A 43 -0.78 -5.18 -7.77
N GLY A 44 0.51 -4.99 -8.03
CA GLY A 44 1.55 -5.96 -7.64
C GLY A 44 1.62 -6.10 -6.12
N LEU A 45 1.72 -4.96 -5.43
CA LEU A 45 1.72 -4.91 -3.96
C LEU A 45 0.42 -5.46 -3.38
N GLU A 46 -0.75 -5.13 -3.94
CA GLU A 46 -2.06 -5.57 -3.44
C GLU A 46 -2.19 -7.10 -3.33
N ARG A 47 -1.63 -7.85 -4.28
CA ARG A 47 -1.58 -9.32 -4.22
C ARG A 47 -0.72 -9.80 -3.05
N GLU A 48 0.48 -9.27 -2.92
CA GLU A 48 1.41 -9.68 -1.86
C GLU A 48 0.90 -9.28 -0.46
N LEU A 49 0.28 -8.10 -0.36
CA LEU A 49 -0.37 -7.61 0.86
C LEU A 49 -1.47 -8.56 1.32
N TRP A 50 -2.25 -9.08 0.37
CA TRP A 50 -3.30 -10.04 0.66
C TRP A 50 -2.75 -11.36 1.19
N ASP A 51 -1.71 -11.90 0.55
CA ASP A 51 -1.08 -13.15 1.00
C ASP A 51 -0.46 -12.98 2.39
N TYR A 52 0.26 -11.88 2.61
CA TYR A 52 0.82 -11.53 3.91
C TYR A 52 -0.27 -11.33 4.98
N PHE A 53 -1.37 -10.64 4.63
CA PHE A 53 -2.51 -10.47 5.54
C PHE A 53 -3.10 -11.82 5.93
N ARG A 54 -3.27 -12.75 4.99
CA ARG A 54 -3.77 -14.11 5.28
C ARG A 54 -2.86 -14.90 6.18
N GLU A 55 -1.55 -14.82 5.99
CA GLU A 55 -0.58 -15.46 6.89
C GLU A 55 -0.66 -14.87 8.30
N ARG A 56 -0.75 -13.55 8.39
CA ARG A 56 -0.81 -12.85 9.69
C ARG A 56 -2.16 -12.97 10.37
N THR A 57 -3.29 -13.11 9.68
CA THR A 57 -4.59 -13.32 10.34
C THR A 57 -4.66 -14.66 11.07
N ALA A 58 -3.89 -15.66 10.63
CA ALA A 58 -3.73 -16.92 11.36
C ALA A 58 -2.94 -16.73 12.66
N GLN A 59 -1.90 -15.88 12.67
CA GLN A 59 -0.96 -15.72 13.78
C GLN A 59 -1.33 -14.59 14.75
N VAL A 60 -1.93 -13.51 14.26
CA VAL A 60 -2.17 -12.25 14.98
C VAL A 60 -3.66 -12.16 15.35
N PRO A 61 -4.01 -12.26 16.65
CA PRO A 61 -5.40 -12.23 17.09
C PRO A 61 -6.16 -10.97 16.66
N ALA A 62 -5.48 -9.82 16.64
CA ALA A 62 -6.06 -8.53 16.25
C ALA A 62 -6.53 -8.49 14.77
N LEU A 63 -5.88 -9.26 13.90
CA LEU A 63 -6.22 -9.33 12.47
C LEU A 63 -7.20 -10.47 12.17
N ARG A 64 -7.25 -11.50 13.03
CA ARG A 64 -8.10 -12.68 12.85
C ARG A 64 -9.59 -12.34 12.69
N SER A 65 -10.10 -11.37 13.46
CA SER A 65 -11.50 -10.91 13.39
C SER A 65 -11.84 -10.12 12.13
N LEU A 66 -10.82 -9.71 11.37
CA LEU A 66 -10.93 -8.94 10.13
C LEU A 66 -10.80 -9.82 8.89
N SER A 67 -10.46 -11.10 9.07
CA SER A 67 -10.52 -12.08 7.99
C SER A 67 -11.98 -12.29 7.63
N PRO A 68 -12.43 -11.94 6.41
CA PRO A 68 -13.77 -12.28 6.00
C PRO A 68 -13.89 -13.80 5.98
N GLY A 69 -14.85 -14.33 6.74
CA GLY A 69 -15.11 -15.77 6.76
C GLY A 69 -15.40 -16.28 5.35
N GLY A 70 -14.95 -17.50 5.04
CA GLY A 70 -15.30 -18.16 3.77
C GLY A 70 -14.45 -17.79 2.55
N GLY A 71 -13.26 -17.21 2.73
CA GLY A 71 -12.30 -17.03 1.63
C GLY A 71 -12.54 -15.83 0.71
N GLN A 72 -13.41 -14.89 1.12
CA GLN A 72 -13.63 -13.66 0.37
C GLN A 72 -12.35 -12.80 0.40
N ARG A 73 -11.90 -12.33 -0.77
CA ARG A 73 -10.72 -11.46 -0.84
C ARG A 73 -11.11 -10.03 -0.49
N VAL A 74 -10.39 -9.41 0.45
CA VAL A 74 -10.48 -7.96 0.68
C VAL A 74 -9.48 -7.27 -0.23
N SER A 75 -9.90 -6.22 -0.93
CA SER A 75 -8.96 -5.41 -1.69
C SER A 75 -8.04 -4.65 -0.74
N MET A 76 -6.74 -4.84 -0.91
CA MET A 76 -5.68 -4.10 -0.20
C MET A 76 -5.10 -2.98 -1.07
N LEU A 77 -5.87 -2.53 -2.07
CA LEU A 77 -5.40 -1.60 -3.07
C LEU A 77 -5.18 -0.20 -2.49
N ASN A 78 -6.08 0.27 -1.61
CA ASN A 78 -5.91 1.59 -1.01
C ASN A 78 -4.69 1.62 -0.09
N LEU A 79 -4.40 0.51 0.61
CA LEU A 79 -3.18 0.37 1.39
C LEU A 79 -1.94 0.39 0.50
N ALA A 80 -1.93 -0.36 -0.61
CA ALA A 80 -0.82 -0.34 -1.56
C ALA A 80 -0.58 1.08 -2.13
N GLU A 81 -1.65 1.78 -2.51
CA GLU A 81 -1.57 3.16 -2.98
C GLU A 81 -1.10 4.13 -1.90
N LEU A 82 -1.52 3.92 -0.64
CA LEU A 82 -1.03 4.70 0.50
C LEU A 82 0.48 4.47 0.69
N MET A 83 0.95 3.23 0.68
CA MET A 83 2.38 2.91 0.80
C MET A 83 3.19 3.59 -0.30
N LEU A 84 2.69 3.58 -1.54
CA LEU A 84 3.34 4.26 -2.67
C LEU A 84 3.37 5.78 -2.51
N ARG A 85 2.34 6.38 -1.91
CA ARG A 85 2.34 7.82 -1.60
C ARG A 85 3.29 8.17 -0.46
N LEU A 86 3.41 7.30 0.54
CA LEU A 86 4.25 7.53 1.70
C LEU A 86 5.73 7.29 1.41
N TRP A 87 6.05 6.23 0.67
CA TRP A 87 7.42 5.72 0.50
C TRP A 87 7.87 5.67 -0.95
N GLY A 88 6.95 5.70 -1.90
CA GLY A 88 7.29 5.73 -3.32
C GLY A 88 7.95 7.07 -3.70
N PRO A 89 8.67 7.09 -4.84
CA PRO A 89 9.21 8.34 -5.37
C PRO A 89 8.04 9.28 -5.66
N LEU A 90 8.10 10.52 -5.14
CA LEU A 90 7.05 11.51 -5.40
C LEU A 90 6.82 11.58 -6.91
N PRO A 91 5.57 11.46 -7.39
CA PRO A 91 5.29 11.67 -8.80
C PRO A 91 5.82 13.05 -9.14
N LYS A 92 6.74 13.12 -10.12
CA LYS A 92 7.27 14.38 -10.62
C LYS A 92 6.06 15.23 -10.98
N ALA A 93 5.79 16.27 -10.18
CA ALA A 93 4.71 17.18 -10.45
C ALA A 93 4.86 17.63 -11.91
N LYS A 94 3.85 17.36 -12.75
CA LYS A 94 3.75 18.07 -14.02
C LYS A 94 3.68 19.54 -13.64
N ARG A 95 4.80 20.25 -13.80
CA ARG A 95 4.82 21.71 -13.67
C ARG A 95 3.64 22.21 -14.50
N PRO A 96 2.68 22.96 -13.94
CA PRO A 96 1.72 23.66 -14.77
C PRO A 96 2.56 24.50 -15.74
N GLY A 97 2.37 24.28 -17.03
CA GLY A 97 3.11 24.99 -18.08
C GLY A 97 3.05 26.50 -17.83
N PRO A 98 4.11 27.25 -18.18
CA PRO A 98 4.13 28.69 -17.95
C PRO A 98 2.87 29.30 -18.56
N ARG A 99 2.08 29.99 -17.73
CA ARG A 99 0.96 30.80 -18.22
C ARG A 99 1.53 31.76 -19.27
N PRO A 100 0.96 31.83 -20.50
CA PRO A 100 1.39 32.85 -21.45
C PRO A 100 1.04 34.20 -20.83
N LEU A 101 2.04 35.07 -20.67
CA LEU A 101 1.77 36.49 -20.46
C LEU A 101 1.16 37.00 -21.76
N GLU A 102 -0.14 37.25 -21.74
CA GLU A 102 -0.80 38.09 -22.74
C GLU A 102 -0.18 39.50 -22.64
N SER A 103 0.31 40.00 -23.77
CA SER A 103 0.81 41.37 -23.96
C SER A 103 -0.27 42.23 -24.60
#